data_AF-A0A1F8G2X7-F1
#
_entry.id   AF-A0A1F8G2X7-F1
#
_cell.length_a   1.000
_cell.length_b   1.000
_cell.length_c   1.000
_cell.angle_alpha   90.00
_cell.angle_beta   90.00
_cell.angle_gamma   90.00
#
_symmetry.space_group_name_H-M   'P 1'
#
loop_
_entity.id
_entity.type
_entity.pdbx_description
1 polymer ?
#
loop_
_entity_poly.entity_id
_entity_poly.type
_entity_poly.pdbx_seq_one_letter_code
_entity_poly.pdbx_strand_id
1 'polypeptide(L)'
;MPSVLGTSALAEVAGAITDFFEKLAGSDGTLWLAAFKRFLRRENPWASVLTFLHTIAVGAVEKFVAKDHFTKENKKVKFWDFGSNFTKHFLGKVEKSVSAGNIAIHRLEKASRDPEIMTELGSEKRVIKLAHFCQLIEAQGQGQEGPLLVNGWANIAYIEDDCGVIWSVYAFWYAEDGWGVDAYSVENPNAWFAGRQVLSQVA
;
A
#
# COMPACT_ATOMS: atom_id res chain seq x y z
N MET A 1 -23.71 -26.47 -52.40
CA MET A 1 -24.13 -26.22 -51.01
C MET A 1 -23.05 -25.36 -50.36
N PRO A 2 -23.35 -24.18 -49.81
CA PRO A 2 -22.36 -23.41 -49.08
C PRO A 2 -22.09 -24.09 -47.74
N SER A 3 -20.82 -24.35 -47.42
CA SER A 3 -20.40 -24.83 -46.11
C SER A 3 -20.55 -23.70 -45.08
N VAL A 4 -21.60 -23.76 -44.27
CA VAL A 4 -21.68 -22.98 -43.03
C VAL A 4 -20.92 -23.78 -41.97
N LEU A 5 -19.60 -23.84 -42.08
CA LEU A 5 -18.75 -24.14 -40.93
C LEU A 5 -18.77 -22.86 -40.11
N GLY A 6 -19.66 -22.80 -39.12
CA GLY A 6 -19.61 -21.75 -38.12
C GLY A 6 -18.21 -21.74 -37.52
N THR A 7 -17.46 -20.66 -37.72
CA THR A 7 -16.25 -20.41 -36.96
C THR A 7 -16.68 -20.36 -35.51
N SER A 8 -16.33 -21.40 -34.75
CA SER A 8 -16.59 -21.37 -33.32
C SER A 8 -15.80 -20.19 -32.77
N ALA A 9 -16.38 -19.43 -31.84
CA ALA A 9 -15.68 -18.35 -31.14
C ALA A 9 -14.32 -18.81 -30.58
N LEU A 10 -14.17 -20.12 -30.33
CA LEU A 10 -12.93 -20.78 -29.94
C LEU A 10 -11.79 -20.65 -30.97
N ALA A 11 -12.09 -20.77 -32.26
CA ALA A 11 -11.09 -20.64 -33.33
C ALA A 11 -10.59 -19.19 -33.45
N GLU A 12 -11.46 -18.21 -33.21
CA GLU A 12 -11.13 -16.79 -33.29
C GLU A 12 -10.24 -16.32 -32.12
N VAL A 13 -10.31 -17.00 -30.97
CA VAL A 13 -9.50 -16.66 -29.79
C VAL A 13 -8.20 -17.45 -29.67
N ALA A 14 -7.94 -18.43 -30.55
CA ALA A 14 -6.77 -19.31 -30.43
C ALA A 14 -5.45 -18.51 -30.35
N GLY A 15 -5.27 -17.52 -31.23
CA GLY A 15 -4.09 -16.66 -31.22
C GLY A 15 -4.00 -15.77 -29.97
N ALA A 16 -5.13 -15.25 -29.49
CA ALA A 16 -5.19 -14.43 -28.28
C ALA A 16 -4.89 -15.25 -27.01
N ILE A 17 -5.29 -16.52 -26.98
CA ILE A 17 -4.96 -17.45 -25.88
C ILE A 17 -3.46 -17.74 -25.86
N THR A 18 -2.83 -17.98 -27.02
CA THR A 18 -1.38 -18.16 -27.12
C THR A 18 -0.62 -16.92 -26.63
N ASP A 19 -0.98 -15.74 -27.12
CA ASP A 19 -0.39 -14.46 -26.67
C ASP A 19 -0.55 -14.27 -25.15
N PHE A 20 -1.73 -14.60 -24.59
CA PHE A 20 -1.95 -14.53 -23.15
C PHE A 20 -1.03 -15.46 -22.35
N PHE A 21 -0.82 -16.71 -22.79
CA PHE A 21 0.09 -17.64 -22.11
C PHE A 21 1.55 -17.20 -22.19
N GLU A 22 1.99 -16.64 -23.31
CA GLU A 22 3.33 -16.07 -23.45
C GLU A 22 3.55 -14.93 -22.45
N LYS A 23 2.56 -14.04 -22.31
CA LYS A 23 2.61 -12.93 -21.35
C LYS A 23 2.55 -13.39 -19.90
N LEU A 24 1.77 -14.43 -19.59
CA LEU A 24 1.75 -15.07 -18.28
C LEU A 24 3.11 -15.68 -17.90
N ALA A 25 3.87 -16.18 -18.87
CA ALA A 25 5.20 -16.76 -18.65
C ALA A 25 6.33 -15.71 -18.61
N GLY A 26 6.05 -14.47 -19.03
CA GLY A 26 7.01 -13.37 -19.08
C GLY A 26 7.21 -12.65 -17.74
N SER A 27 8.04 -11.59 -17.76
CA SER A 27 8.33 -10.73 -16.59
C SER A 27 7.08 -10.13 -15.96
N ASP A 28 6.05 -9.92 -16.78
CA ASP A 28 4.79 -9.28 -16.38
C ASP A 28 3.70 -10.31 -16.02
N GLY A 29 4.06 -11.59 -15.87
CA GLY A 29 3.10 -12.67 -15.70
C GLY A 29 2.14 -12.47 -14.52
N THR A 30 2.62 -11.87 -13.43
CA THR A 30 1.80 -11.52 -12.25
C THR A 30 0.77 -10.42 -12.57
N LEU A 31 1.15 -9.41 -13.36
CA LEU A 31 0.24 -8.35 -13.83
C LEU A 31 -0.86 -8.94 -14.73
N TRP A 32 -0.48 -9.78 -15.69
CA TRP A 32 -1.42 -10.45 -16.60
C TRP A 32 -2.37 -11.38 -15.87
N LEU A 33 -1.88 -12.13 -14.87
CA LEU A 33 -2.72 -12.97 -14.03
C LEU A 33 -3.73 -12.13 -13.22
N ALA A 34 -3.29 -10.98 -12.68
CA ALA A 34 -4.17 -10.07 -11.95
C ALA A 34 -5.25 -9.47 -12.86
N ALA A 35 -4.87 -9.00 -14.05
CA ALA A 35 -5.78 -8.48 -15.06
C ALA A 35 -6.79 -9.55 -15.51
N PHE A 36 -6.35 -10.78 -15.74
CA PHE A 36 -7.24 -11.90 -16.11
C PHE A 36 -8.23 -12.24 -14.99
N LYS A 37 -7.79 -12.26 -13.72
CA LYS A 37 -8.70 -12.44 -12.58
C LYS A 37 -9.76 -11.33 -12.50
N ARG A 38 -9.40 -10.08 -12.78
CA ARG A 38 -10.34 -8.95 -12.87
C ARG A 38 -11.32 -9.14 -14.02
N PHE A 39 -10.83 -9.52 -15.21
CA PHE A 39 -11.66 -9.84 -16.37
C PHE A 39 -12.70 -10.93 -16.06
N LEU A 40 -12.30 -12.02 -15.39
CA LEU A 40 -13.21 -13.10 -15.00
C LEU A 40 -14.31 -12.66 -14.04
N ARG A 41 -14.09 -11.59 -13.25
CA ARG A 41 -15.09 -10.95 -12.39
C ARG A 41 -15.92 -9.87 -13.10
N ARG A 42 -15.75 -9.69 -14.41
CA ARG A 42 -16.35 -8.63 -15.23
C ARG A 42 -15.94 -7.21 -14.80
N GLU A 43 -14.75 -7.07 -14.22
CA GLU A 43 -14.14 -5.79 -13.89
C GLU A 43 -13.26 -5.30 -15.05
N ASN A 44 -12.99 -3.99 -15.13
CA ASN A 44 -11.98 -3.47 -16.04
C ASN A 44 -10.59 -4.00 -15.63
N PRO A 45 -9.92 -4.83 -16.47
CA PRO A 45 -8.64 -5.46 -16.13
C PRO A 45 -7.53 -4.46 -15.86
N TRP A 46 -7.61 -3.30 -16.52
CA TRP A 46 -6.59 -2.26 -16.58
C TRP A 46 -6.93 -1.05 -15.72
N ALA A 47 -8.04 -1.08 -14.97
CA ALA A 47 -8.37 -0.02 -14.04
C ALA A 47 -7.38 -0.05 -12.87
N SER A 48 -6.63 1.05 -12.72
CA SER A 48 -5.79 1.31 -11.55
C SER A 48 -6.65 1.38 -10.28
N VAL A 49 -6.24 0.73 -9.20
CA VAL A 49 -6.77 0.99 -7.85
C VAL A 49 -6.14 2.25 -7.26
N LEU A 50 -4.96 2.64 -7.73
CA LEU A 50 -4.16 3.75 -7.22
C LEU A 50 -3.95 4.83 -8.29
N THR A 51 -4.11 6.08 -7.88
CA THR A 51 -3.65 7.25 -8.63
C THR A 51 -2.46 7.85 -7.92
N PHE A 52 -1.31 7.93 -8.59
CA PHE A 52 -0.16 8.67 -8.08
C PHE A 52 -0.50 10.15 -7.89
N LEU A 53 -0.15 10.71 -6.72
CA LEU A 53 -0.34 12.12 -6.43
C LEU A 53 0.99 12.88 -6.54
N HIS A 54 1.97 12.49 -5.74
CA HIS A 54 3.27 13.15 -5.67
C HIS A 54 4.28 12.28 -4.89
N THR A 55 5.51 12.76 -4.81
CA THR A 55 6.62 12.12 -4.09
C THR A 55 7.15 13.05 -3.01
N ILE A 56 7.53 12.49 -1.86
CA ILE A 56 8.12 13.19 -0.73
C ILE A 56 9.49 12.59 -0.41
N ALA A 57 10.50 13.44 -0.25
CA ALA A 57 11.82 13.03 0.20
C ALA A 57 11.80 12.76 1.71
N VAL A 58 12.46 11.67 2.11
CA VAL A 58 12.66 11.26 3.51
C VAL A 58 14.15 11.10 3.79
N GLY A 59 14.56 11.48 4.99
CA GLY A 59 15.96 11.50 5.41
C GLY A 59 16.46 10.14 5.88
N ALA A 60 17.77 9.95 5.82
CA ALA A 60 18.41 8.78 6.40
C ALA A 60 18.24 8.76 7.93
N VAL A 61 18.12 7.57 8.51
CA VAL A 61 18.03 7.37 9.97
C VAL A 61 19.05 6.33 10.39
N GLU A 62 20.06 6.76 11.15
CA GLU A 62 21.12 5.88 11.66
C GLU A 62 20.55 4.78 12.57
N LYS A 63 19.66 5.17 13.48
CA LYS A 63 18.96 4.26 14.38
C LYS A 63 17.57 4.80 14.70
N PHE A 64 16.57 3.99 14.41
CA PHE A 64 15.18 4.23 14.75
C PHE A 64 14.73 3.21 15.79
N VAL A 65 14.13 3.68 16.88
CA VAL A 65 13.57 2.81 17.93
C VAL A 65 12.11 3.17 18.09
N ALA A 66 11.20 2.28 17.68
CA ALA A 66 9.79 2.61 17.55
C ALA A 66 9.17 3.15 18.85
N LYS A 67 9.41 2.52 20.00
CA LYS A 67 8.92 3.00 21.31
C LYS A 67 9.37 4.42 21.69
N ASP A 68 10.49 4.91 21.16
CA ASP A 68 10.99 6.25 21.47
C ASP A 68 10.24 7.33 20.68
N HIS A 69 9.63 6.95 19.55
CA HIS A 69 8.86 7.85 18.68
C HIS A 69 7.34 7.67 18.86
N PHE A 70 6.86 6.43 18.94
CA PHE A 70 5.43 6.11 19.11
C PHE A 70 5.09 6.02 20.58
N THR A 71 5.05 7.17 21.24
CA THR A 71 4.70 7.30 22.66
C THR A 71 3.88 8.56 22.91
N LYS A 72 3.11 8.58 24.01
CA LYS A 72 2.25 9.73 24.39
C LYS A 72 3.03 10.97 24.75
N GLU A 73 4.27 10.80 25.17
CA GLU A 73 5.19 11.85 25.59
C GLU A 73 5.96 12.46 24.40
N ASN A 74 5.66 12.04 23.16
CA ASN A 74 6.30 12.61 21.98
C ASN A 74 5.98 14.11 21.86
N LYS A 75 7.02 14.95 21.83
CA LYS A 75 6.90 16.41 21.79
C LYS A 75 6.63 16.97 20.40
N LYS A 76 6.93 16.21 19.35
CA LYS A 76 6.74 16.62 17.94
C LYS A 76 5.37 16.22 17.42
N VAL A 77 4.86 15.08 17.88
CA VAL A 77 3.61 14.48 17.39
C VAL A 77 2.62 14.34 18.53
N LYS A 78 1.41 14.87 18.32
CA LYS A 78 0.28 14.65 19.19
C LYS A 78 -0.32 13.28 18.88
N PHE A 79 0.03 12.25 19.65
CA PHE A 79 -0.52 10.90 19.50
C PHE A 79 -1.74 10.67 20.41
N TRP A 80 -2.89 10.33 19.81
CA TRP A 80 -4.12 9.99 20.51
C TRP A 80 -4.29 8.51 20.82
N ASP A 81 -3.83 7.61 19.96
CA ASP A 81 -3.96 6.17 20.21
C ASP A 81 -2.90 5.32 19.48
N PHE A 82 -2.62 4.16 20.06
CA PHE A 82 -1.81 3.11 19.45
C PHE A 82 -2.60 1.79 19.52
N GLY A 83 -3.03 1.29 18.37
CA GLY A 83 -3.80 0.06 18.32
C GLY A 83 -2.99 -1.17 18.74
N SER A 84 -3.71 -2.24 19.07
CA SER A 84 -3.14 -3.42 19.73
C SER A 84 -2.18 -4.19 18.83
N ASN A 85 -2.47 -4.28 17.53
CA ASN A 85 -1.59 -4.94 16.57
C ASN A 85 -0.31 -4.14 16.36
N PHE A 86 -0.42 -2.82 16.20
CA PHE A 86 0.77 -1.98 16.10
C PHE A 86 1.66 -2.10 17.34
N THR A 87 1.06 -1.99 18.52
CA THR A 87 1.77 -2.13 19.80
C THR A 87 2.49 -3.48 19.89
N LYS A 88 1.81 -4.57 19.52
CA LYS A 88 2.35 -5.93 19.58
C LYS A 88 3.50 -6.17 18.60
N HIS A 89 3.38 -5.68 17.36
CA HIS A 89 4.28 -6.05 16.27
C HIS A 89 5.38 -5.03 15.99
N PHE A 90 5.17 -3.76 16.36
CA PHE A 90 6.06 -2.67 15.96
C PHE A 90 6.63 -1.86 17.11
N LEU A 91 6.02 -1.83 18.31
CA LEU A 91 6.54 -0.95 19.38
C LEU A 91 7.96 -1.31 19.82
N GLY A 92 8.31 -2.61 19.77
CA GLY A 92 9.67 -3.09 20.05
C GLY A 92 10.67 -2.93 18.90
N LYS A 93 10.21 -2.54 17.71
CA LYS A 93 11.00 -2.55 16.46
C LYS A 93 12.18 -1.58 16.53
N VAL A 94 13.33 -2.04 16.06
CA VAL A 94 14.54 -1.23 15.91
C VAL A 94 15.04 -1.34 14.47
N GLU A 95 15.07 -0.23 13.74
CA GLU A 95 15.66 -0.16 12.40
C GLU A 95 17.03 0.53 12.49
N LYS A 96 18.06 -0.03 11.84
CA LYS A 96 19.41 0.54 11.81
C LYS A 96 19.80 0.85 10.37
N SER A 97 20.55 1.94 10.19
CA SER A 97 21.10 2.36 8.90
C SER A 97 20.04 2.47 7.80
N VAL A 98 18.90 3.07 8.13
CA VAL A 98 17.84 3.35 7.15
C VAL A 98 18.35 4.42 6.20
N SER A 99 18.48 4.09 4.92
CA SER A 99 18.95 5.03 3.89
C SER A 99 17.87 6.05 3.56
N ALA A 100 18.28 7.28 3.22
CA ALA A 100 17.39 8.30 2.68
C ALA A 100 16.69 7.78 1.42
N GLY A 101 15.54 8.35 1.09
CA GLY A 101 14.79 7.92 -0.08
C GLY A 101 13.63 8.82 -0.41
N ASN A 102 12.75 8.29 -1.26
CA ASN A 102 11.56 8.97 -1.73
C ASN A 102 10.35 8.07 -1.50
N ILE A 103 9.29 8.64 -0.94
CA ILE A 103 8.00 7.99 -0.73
C ILE A 103 7.01 8.55 -1.73
N ALA A 104 6.44 7.68 -2.57
CA ALA A 104 5.31 8.01 -3.42
C ALA A 104 4.02 7.95 -2.61
N ILE A 105 3.17 8.96 -2.79
CA ILE A 105 1.84 9.05 -2.22
C ILE A 105 0.83 8.78 -3.34
N HIS A 106 -0.02 7.79 -3.11
CA HIS A 106 -1.10 7.42 -4.03
C HIS A 106 -2.44 7.61 -3.36
N ARG A 107 -3.46 7.98 -4.13
CA ARG A 107 -4.86 7.92 -3.69
C ARG A 107 -5.47 6.60 -4.13
N LEU A 108 -6.17 5.94 -3.21
CA LEU A 108 -6.98 4.78 -3.51
C LEU A 108 -8.30 5.20 -4.17
N GLU A 109 -8.56 4.78 -5.40
CA GLU A 109 -9.70 5.23 -6.21
C GLU A 109 -10.98 4.40 -6.01
N LYS A 110 -10.84 3.16 -5.53
CA LYS A 110 -11.96 2.26 -5.26
C LYS A 110 -11.71 1.43 -4.01
N ALA A 111 -12.77 0.87 -3.44
CA ALA A 111 -12.60 0.00 -2.30
C ALA A 111 -11.79 -1.25 -2.71
N SER A 112 -10.66 -1.49 -2.03
CA SER A 112 -9.77 -2.60 -2.35
C SER A 112 -9.12 -3.19 -1.11
N ARG A 113 -8.85 -4.50 -1.18
CA ARG A 113 -8.13 -5.23 -0.13
C ARG A 113 -6.63 -5.09 -0.30
N ASP A 114 -5.88 -5.29 0.78
CA ASP A 114 -4.42 -5.18 0.77
C ASP A 114 -3.72 -6.01 -0.32
N PRO A 115 -4.12 -7.28 -0.61
CA PRO A 115 -3.48 -8.03 -1.68
C PRO A 115 -3.62 -7.36 -3.07
N GLU A 116 -4.72 -6.66 -3.32
CA GLU A 116 -4.94 -5.95 -4.59
C GLU A 116 -4.05 -4.71 -4.70
N ILE A 117 -3.97 -3.93 -3.61
CA ILE A 117 -3.14 -2.72 -3.52
C ILE A 117 -1.65 -3.11 -3.64
N MET A 118 -1.20 -4.10 -2.88
CA MET A 118 0.17 -4.61 -2.92
C MET A 118 0.56 -5.19 -4.29
N THR A 119 -0.38 -5.82 -4.98
CA THR A 119 -0.17 -6.31 -6.35
C THR A 119 0.09 -5.14 -7.29
N GLU A 120 -0.69 -4.06 -7.17
CA GLU A 120 -0.55 -2.89 -8.02
C GLU A 120 0.74 -2.09 -7.75
N LEU A 121 1.15 -1.98 -6.49
CA LEU A 121 2.43 -1.37 -6.13
C LEU A 121 3.65 -2.17 -6.63
N GLY A 122 3.50 -3.47 -6.84
CA GLY A 122 4.58 -4.37 -7.19
C GLY A 122 5.51 -4.71 -6.02
N SER A 123 6.30 -5.78 -6.18
CA SER A 123 7.13 -6.32 -5.10
C SER A 123 8.28 -5.42 -4.67
N GLU A 124 8.81 -4.61 -5.58
CA GLU A 124 9.99 -3.78 -5.33
C GLU A 124 9.65 -2.51 -4.53
N LYS A 125 8.45 -1.96 -4.72
CA LYS A 125 8.09 -0.64 -4.21
C LYS A 125 7.17 -0.67 -3.00
N ARG A 126 6.44 -1.77 -2.78
CA ARG A 126 5.32 -1.80 -1.82
C ARG A 126 5.75 -1.59 -0.36
N VAL A 127 6.91 -2.07 0.06
CA VAL A 127 7.33 -2.04 1.48
C VAL A 127 8.16 -0.80 1.77
N ILE A 128 7.78 -0.02 2.78
CA ILE A 128 8.59 1.11 3.29
C ILE A 128 9.11 0.83 4.70
N LYS A 129 10.02 1.67 5.19
CA LYS A 129 10.56 1.59 6.56
C LYS A 129 9.67 2.32 7.55
N LEU A 130 9.56 1.78 8.77
CA LEU A 130 8.77 2.43 9.83
C LEU A 130 9.34 3.80 10.20
N ALA A 131 10.66 3.96 10.14
CA ALA A 131 11.33 5.23 10.32
C ALA A 131 10.87 6.30 9.31
N HIS A 132 10.73 5.94 8.03
CA HIS A 132 10.24 6.87 7.01
C HIS A 132 8.77 7.21 7.21
N PHE A 133 7.94 6.23 7.58
CA PHE A 133 6.54 6.50 7.91
C PHE A 133 6.43 7.45 9.12
N CYS A 134 7.24 7.24 10.15
CA CYS A 134 7.32 8.12 11.31
C CYS A 134 7.75 9.55 10.93
N GLN A 135 8.74 9.74 10.06
CA GLN A 135 9.15 11.07 9.60
C GLN A 135 8.00 11.84 8.93
N LEU A 136 7.17 11.17 8.12
CA LEU A 136 6.01 11.79 7.48
C LEU A 136 4.96 12.21 8.52
N ILE A 137 4.72 11.38 9.54
CA ILE A 137 3.83 11.74 10.66
C ILE A 137 4.42 12.91 11.46
N GLU A 138 5.73 12.90 11.76
CA GLU A 138 6.43 13.99 12.47
C GLU A 138 6.30 15.33 11.72
N ALA A 139 6.38 15.31 10.38
CA ALA A 139 6.22 16.51 9.56
C ALA A 139 4.80 17.13 9.66
N GLN A 140 3.80 16.31 10.02
CA GLN A 140 2.41 16.72 10.24
C GLN A 140 1.94 16.48 11.69
N GLY A 141 2.86 16.53 12.66
CA GLY A 141 2.64 16.02 14.01
C GLY A 141 1.49 16.67 14.80
N GLN A 142 1.06 17.87 14.41
CA GLN A 142 -0.05 18.61 15.04
C GLN A 142 -1.31 18.68 14.15
N GLY A 143 -1.38 17.84 13.12
CA GLY A 143 -2.53 17.79 12.21
C GLY A 143 -2.55 18.91 11.17
N GLN A 144 -1.43 19.63 11.01
CA GLN A 144 -1.27 20.62 9.96
C GLN A 144 -1.33 19.97 8.57
N GLU A 145 -1.69 20.79 7.57
CA GLU A 145 -1.69 20.36 6.17
C GLU A 145 -0.33 19.85 5.72
N GLY A 146 -0.36 18.86 4.83
CA GLY A 146 0.83 18.28 4.24
C GLY A 146 0.48 17.07 3.37
N PRO A 147 1.48 16.23 3.03
CA PRO A 147 1.31 15.07 2.16
C PRO A 147 0.31 14.02 2.66
N LEU A 148 0.23 13.80 3.97
CA LEU A 148 -0.67 12.85 4.63
C LEU A 148 -2.06 13.45 4.84
N LEU A 149 -3.08 12.60 4.73
CA LEU A 149 -4.45 12.92 5.10
C LEU A 149 -4.54 13.22 6.60
N VAL A 150 -5.08 14.40 6.93
CA VAL A 150 -5.39 14.84 8.30
C VAL A 150 -6.90 15.00 8.55
N ASN A 151 -7.73 14.34 7.73
CA ASN A 151 -9.19 14.47 7.73
C ASN A 151 -9.91 13.24 8.33
N GLY A 152 -9.24 12.46 9.18
CA GLY A 152 -9.76 11.21 9.75
C GLY A 152 -9.59 9.97 8.86
N TRP A 153 -9.13 10.15 7.62
CA TRP A 153 -8.89 9.03 6.72
C TRP A 153 -7.50 8.43 6.92
N ALA A 154 -7.38 7.14 6.60
CA ALA A 154 -6.14 6.41 6.79
C ALA A 154 -5.09 6.75 5.71
N ASN A 155 -3.86 6.88 6.19
CA ASN A 155 -2.61 6.85 5.43
C ASN A 155 -1.98 5.48 5.64
N ILE A 156 -1.90 4.68 4.59
CA ILE A 156 -1.55 3.25 4.67
C ILE A 156 -0.13 3.03 4.15
N ALA A 157 0.68 2.31 4.90
CA ALA A 157 2.02 1.88 4.54
C ALA A 157 2.14 0.37 4.76
N TYR A 158 2.78 -0.33 3.82
CA TYR A 158 3.16 -1.72 4.05
C TYR A 158 4.54 -1.78 4.67
N ILE A 159 4.64 -2.40 5.85
CA ILE A 159 5.86 -2.40 6.66
C ILE A 159 6.09 -3.81 7.19
N GLU A 160 7.33 -4.27 7.13
CA GLU A 160 7.75 -5.55 7.71
C GLU A 160 7.99 -5.41 9.22
N ASP A 161 7.42 -6.33 10.01
CA ASP A 161 7.79 -6.48 11.41
C ASP A 161 9.18 -7.13 11.56
N ASP A 162 9.62 -7.41 12.79
CA ASP A 162 10.94 -8.00 13.03
C ASP A 162 11.04 -9.48 12.65
N CYS A 163 9.91 -10.13 12.35
CA CYS A 163 9.83 -11.48 11.81
C CYS A 163 9.78 -11.50 10.28
N GLY A 164 9.81 -10.34 9.62
CA GLY A 164 9.68 -10.21 8.16
C GLY A 164 8.24 -10.38 7.65
N VAL A 165 7.23 -10.35 8.55
CA VAL A 165 5.82 -10.39 8.15
C VAL A 165 5.40 -8.99 7.74
N ILE A 166 4.76 -8.85 6.58
CA ILE A 166 4.25 -7.57 6.09
C ILE A 166 2.89 -7.27 6.73
N TRP A 167 2.77 -6.07 7.28
CA TRP A 167 1.53 -5.53 7.84
C TRP A 167 1.09 -4.27 7.09
N SER A 168 -0.21 -4.06 7.04
CA SER A 168 -0.83 -2.78 6.65
C SER A 168 -0.81 -1.86 7.86
N VAL A 169 0.26 -1.08 8.02
CA VAL A 169 0.39 -0.08 9.08
C VAL A 169 -0.28 1.20 8.61
N TYR A 170 -1.15 1.78 9.44
CA TYR A 170 -1.87 2.98 9.05
C TYR A 170 -1.91 4.01 10.16
N ALA A 171 -1.95 5.27 9.73
CA ALA A 171 -2.11 6.43 10.60
C ALA A 171 -3.29 7.29 10.12
N PHE A 172 -4.07 7.79 11.07
CA PHE A 172 -5.16 8.73 10.81
C PHE A 172 -5.15 9.84 11.84
N TRP A 173 -5.52 11.04 11.43
CA TRP A 173 -5.67 12.17 12.34
C TRP A 173 -7.10 12.26 12.84
N TYR A 174 -7.31 12.10 14.14
CA TYR A 174 -8.56 12.41 14.79
C TYR A 174 -8.51 13.85 15.29
N ALA A 175 -9.26 14.75 14.64
CA ALA A 175 -9.19 16.21 14.77
C ALA A 175 -8.68 16.73 16.13
N GLU A 176 -9.49 16.60 17.19
CA GLU A 176 -9.20 17.19 18.50
C GLU A 176 -8.21 16.38 19.33
N ASP A 177 -7.96 15.13 18.98
CA ASP A 177 -7.22 14.21 19.84
C ASP A 177 -5.81 13.93 19.33
N GLY A 178 -5.61 13.88 18.01
CA GLY A 178 -4.31 13.70 17.37
C GLY A 178 -4.22 12.44 16.51
N TRP A 179 -2.99 12.00 16.24
CA TRP A 179 -2.69 10.83 15.43
C TRP A 179 -3.03 9.53 16.16
N GLY A 180 -3.83 8.68 15.53
CA GLY A 180 -3.96 7.26 15.84
C GLY A 180 -3.09 6.44 14.90
N VAL A 181 -2.40 5.42 15.41
CA VAL A 181 -1.60 4.47 14.60
C VAL A 181 -1.99 3.05 14.96
N ASP A 182 -2.28 2.23 13.96
CA ASP A 182 -2.52 0.80 14.16
C ASP A 182 -2.02 -0.02 12.96
N ALA A 183 -2.17 -1.33 13.02
CA ALA A 183 -1.77 -2.27 11.97
C ALA A 183 -2.84 -3.35 11.74
N TYR A 184 -3.03 -3.75 10.49
CA TYR A 184 -3.79 -4.93 10.13
C TYR A 184 -2.92 -5.95 9.40
N SER A 185 -3.25 -7.23 9.57
CA SER A 185 -2.71 -8.26 8.68
C SER A 185 -3.12 -7.93 7.25
N VAL A 186 -2.20 -8.09 6.30
CA VAL A 186 -2.50 -7.94 4.86
C VAL A 186 -3.50 -8.99 4.36
N GLU A 187 -3.78 -10.02 5.15
CA GLU A 187 -4.80 -11.04 4.86
C GLU A 187 -6.21 -10.63 5.34
N ASN A 188 -6.34 -9.49 6.03
CA ASN A 188 -7.62 -9.00 6.53
C ASN A 188 -8.68 -9.02 5.40
N PRO A 189 -9.88 -9.58 5.66
CA PRO A 189 -10.94 -9.64 4.65
C PRO A 189 -11.51 -8.26 4.31
N ASN A 190 -11.34 -7.27 5.18
CA ASN A 190 -11.93 -5.94 5.01
C ASN A 190 -11.15 -5.12 3.98
N ALA A 191 -11.88 -4.42 3.11
CA ALA A 191 -11.32 -3.50 2.14
C ALA A 191 -11.11 -2.11 2.74
N TRP A 192 -10.09 -1.42 2.27
CA TRP A 192 -9.91 0.00 2.45
C TRP A 192 -10.84 0.74 1.47
N PHE A 193 -11.68 1.67 1.95
CA PHE A 193 -12.53 2.45 1.04
C PHE A 193 -11.73 3.52 0.28
N ALA A 194 -12.22 3.83 -0.92
CA ALA A 194 -11.72 4.87 -1.83
C ALA A 194 -11.60 6.23 -1.15
N GLY A 195 -10.49 6.94 -1.39
CA GLY A 195 -10.15 8.23 -0.81
C GLY A 195 -9.00 8.19 0.19
N ARG A 196 -8.62 6.99 0.67
CA ARG A 196 -7.43 6.78 1.52
C ARG A 196 -6.14 6.99 0.72
N GLN A 197 -5.06 7.27 1.43
CA GLN A 197 -3.74 7.35 0.81
C GLN A 197 -2.92 6.08 1.07
N VAL A 198 -2.14 5.68 0.08
CA VAL A 198 -1.23 4.54 0.13
C VAL A 198 0.18 5.03 -0.16
N LEU A 199 1.13 4.63 0.67
CA LEU A 199 2.53 5.02 0.61
C LEU A 199 3.37 3.87 0.05
N SER A 200 4.28 4.19 -0.86
CA SER A 200 5.22 3.22 -1.44
C SER A 200 6.60 3.85 -1.63
N GLN A 201 7.64 3.03 -1.84
CA GLN A 201 8.92 3.54 -2.33
C GLN A 201 8.79 4.03 -3.78
N VAL A 202 9.74 4.87 -4.17
CA VAL A 202 10.04 5.18 -5.58
C VAL A 202 11.21 4.29 -6.00
N ALA A 203 11.14 3.71 -7.21
CA ALA A 203 12.28 2.98 -7.80
C ALA A 203 13.42 3.92 -8.19
#